data_AF-A0A257QHJ8-F1
#
_entry.id   AF-A0A257QHJ8-F1
#
_cell.length_a   1.000
_cell.length_b   1.000
_cell.length_c   1.000
_cell.angle_alpha   90.00
_cell.angle_beta   90.00
_cell.angle_gamma   90.00
#
_symmetry.space_group_name_H-M   'P 1'
#
loop_
_entity.id
_entity.type
_entity.pdbx_description
1 polymer ?
#
loop_
_entity_poly.entity_id
_entity_poly.type
_entity_poly.pdbx_seq_one_letter_code
_entity_poly.pdbx_strand_id
1 'polypeptide(L)'
;MTHEHDDTGYEPPHATSPTAHILSELQLYGYHPGQDEPDPRPLPEAPLIAGAVADIFDAFTATLTDTRLEPDLEELLWATVNLFHRAVGRIERALDDNEQAQKRSQKEQDGSEIRSVELERLTAEGQTLLERRDCLEFFRDQAAEQFERQTRSAWRPRSGSMVNHRALTAALIDSRDFIAAKRRAETEPLLPTGPKIAFTGGMEFNDHMLIWDKLDKVHAKHPDMVLLHGGSPKGAERIAAAWADARKVTQIAYKPDWARHAKAAPFKRNDALLDALPI
;
A
#
# COMPACT_ATOMS: atom_id res chain seq x y z
N MET A 1 52.03 58.77 50.27
CA MET A 1 50.96 57.88 50.75
C MET A 1 50.02 57.65 49.60
N THR A 2 50.15 56.49 48.96
CA THR A 2 49.35 56.05 47.82
C THR A 2 48.62 54.79 48.29
N HIS A 3 47.31 54.88 48.47
CA HIS A 3 46.46 53.71 48.71
C HIS A 3 45.97 53.21 47.34
N GLU A 4 46.53 52.09 46.89
CA GLU A 4 45.98 51.28 45.81
C GLU A 4 44.72 50.58 46.34
N HIS A 5 43.60 50.77 45.65
CA HIS A 5 42.37 49.98 45.85
C HIS A 5 42.47 48.79 44.90
N ASP A 6 42.73 47.62 45.48
CA ASP A 6 42.76 46.32 44.80
C ASP A 6 41.31 45.82 44.70
N ASP A 7 40.62 46.23 43.63
CA ASP A 7 39.28 45.72 43.30
C ASP A 7 39.45 44.38 42.57
N THR A 8 39.73 43.32 43.34
CA THR A 8 39.74 41.94 42.86
C THR A 8 38.30 41.50 42.59
N GLY A 9 37.78 41.91 41.44
CA GLY A 9 36.50 41.48 40.91
C GLY A 9 36.48 39.97 40.66
N TYR A 10 35.98 39.21 41.62
CA TYR A 10 35.63 37.80 41.45
C TYR A 10 34.42 37.72 40.50
N GLU A 11 34.68 37.38 39.24
CA GLU A 11 33.63 37.10 38.25
C GLU A 11 33.10 35.67 38.52
N PRO A 12 31.80 35.48 38.82
CA PRO A 12 31.25 34.15 39.05
C PRO A 12 31.37 33.30 37.78
N PRO A 13 31.59 31.97 37.89
CA PRO A 13 31.70 31.11 36.71
C PRO A 13 30.42 31.21 35.87
N HIS A 14 30.59 31.68 34.64
CA HIS A 14 29.50 31.81 33.68
C HIS A 14 28.86 30.43 33.47
N ALA A 15 27.58 30.31 33.83
CA ALA A 15 26.80 29.12 33.49
C ALA A 15 26.75 28.99 31.97
N THR A 16 27.07 27.81 31.44
CA THR A 16 27.03 27.54 30.00
C THR A 16 25.65 27.88 29.44
N SER A 17 25.62 28.68 28.37
CA SER A 17 24.36 29.07 27.74
C SER A 17 23.63 27.85 27.16
N PRO A 18 22.30 27.87 27.04
CA PRO A 18 21.55 26.81 26.37
C PRO A 18 22.07 26.52 24.96
N THR A 19 22.49 27.55 24.21
CA THR A 19 23.11 27.41 22.89
C THR A 19 24.46 26.70 22.97
N ALA A 20 25.30 27.01 23.97
CA ALA A 20 26.56 26.31 24.17
C ALA A 20 26.35 24.83 24.50
N HIS A 21 25.30 24.50 25.26
CA HIS A 21 24.91 23.11 25.51
C HIS A 21 24.49 22.39 24.22
N ILE A 22 23.60 22.98 23.41
CA ILE A 22 23.18 22.41 22.12
C ILE A 22 24.38 22.18 21.19
N LEU A 23 25.30 23.16 21.08
CA LEU A 23 26.50 23.04 20.26
C LEU A 23 27.43 21.92 20.77
N SER A 24 27.56 21.78 22.09
CA SER A 24 28.35 20.69 22.68
C SER A 24 27.75 19.32 22.38
N GLU A 25 26.42 19.18 22.42
CA GLU A 25 25.74 17.93 22.08
C GLU A 25 25.86 17.62 20.59
N LEU A 26 25.69 18.61 19.71
CA LEU A 26 25.94 18.46 18.27
C LEU A 26 27.39 18.06 17.96
N GLN A 27 28.36 18.55 18.73
CA GLN A 27 29.76 18.19 18.57
C GLN A 27 30.06 16.78 19.07
N LEU A 28 29.43 16.34 20.17
CA LEU A 28 29.67 15.03 20.76
C LEU A 28 28.93 13.90 20.05
N TYR A 29 27.69 14.17 19.63
CA TYR A 29 26.75 13.17 19.13
C TYR A 29 26.42 13.38 17.65
N GLY A 30 26.62 14.58 17.08
CA GLY A 30 26.15 14.92 15.74
C GLY A 30 24.66 15.28 15.71
N TYR A 31 24.19 15.80 14.57
CA TYR A 31 22.76 16.06 14.37
C TYR A 31 21.99 14.75 14.26
N HIS A 32 21.02 14.58 15.15
CA HIS A 32 20.05 13.51 15.09
C HIS A 32 18.69 14.14 14.80
N PRO A 33 18.05 13.84 13.66
CA PRO A 33 16.67 14.23 13.45
C PRO A 33 15.84 13.73 14.63
N GLY A 34 14.98 14.59 15.17
CA GLY A 34 13.96 14.15 16.12
C GLY A 34 13.10 13.04 15.49
N GLN A 35 12.39 12.26 16.31
CA GLN A 35 11.47 11.22 15.77
C GLN A 35 10.45 11.77 14.76
N ASP A 36 10.25 13.08 14.77
CA ASP A 36 9.28 13.82 13.96
C ASP A 36 9.92 14.65 12.83
N GLU A 37 11.24 14.62 12.66
CA GLU A 37 11.95 15.38 11.62
C GLU A 37 12.39 14.48 10.46
N PRO A 38 12.25 14.93 9.20
CA PRO A 38 12.77 14.19 8.05
C PRO A 38 14.28 13.98 8.16
N ASP A 39 14.74 12.77 7.86
CA ASP A 39 16.18 12.46 7.85
C ASP A 39 16.85 13.15 6.65
N PRO A 40 17.78 14.10 6.86
CA PRO A 40 18.36 14.88 5.78
C PRO A 40 19.48 14.15 5.04
N ARG A 41 19.85 12.93 5.46
CA ARG A 41 20.95 12.19 4.83
C ARG A 41 20.58 11.78 3.41
N PRO A 42 21.50 11.94 2.44
CA PRO A 42 21.21 11.60 1.06
C PRO A 42 21.04 10.07 0.88
N LEU A 43 20.22 9.69 -0.09
CA LEU A 43 20.18 8.31 -0.57
C LEU A 43 21.49 7.94 -1.29
N PRO A 44 21.88 6.65 -1.30
CA PRO A 44 23.04 6.21 -2.06
C PRO A 44 22.86 6.45 -3.56
N GLU A 45 23.93 6.88 -4.23
CA GLU A 45 23.91 7.17 -5.66
C GLU A 45 23.78 5.90 -6.50
N ALA A 46 23.06 5.99 -7.63
CA ALA A 46 22.80 4.85 -8.50
C ALA A 46 24.07 4.08 -8.95
N PRO A 47 25.20 4.73 -9.33
CA PRO A 47 26.41 3.99 -9.70
C PRO A 47 27.01 3.20 -8.53
N LEU A 48 26.95 3.74 -7.31
CA LEU A 48 27.43 3.04 -6.10
C LEU A 48 26.57 1.81 -5.79
N ILE A 49 25.25 1.94 -5.93
CA ILE A 49 24.32 0.81 -5.76
C ILE A 49 24.62 -0.28 -6.80
N ALA A 50 24.75 0.09 -8.07
CA ALA A 50 25.01 -0.87 -9.15
C ALA A 50 26.34 -1.62 -8.93
N GLY A 51 27.41 -0.90 -8.55
CA GLY A 51 28.70 -1.50 -8.21
C GLY A 51 28.61 -2.44 -7.01
N ALA A 52 28.01 -2.00 -5.90
CA ALA A 52 27.87 -2.81 -4.71
C ALA A 52 27.05 -4.10 -4.95
N VAL A 53 25.99 -4.02 -5.76
CA VAL A 53 25.20 -5.19 -6.14
C VAL A 53 26.01 -6.15 -7.03
N ALA A 54 26.78 -5.63 -7.99
CA ALA A 54 27.68 -6.44 -8.79
C ALA A 54 28.71 -7.17 -7.91
N ASP A 55 29.35 -6.46 -6.98
CA ASP A 55 30.35 -7.03 -6.07
C ASP A 55 29.78 -8.17 -5.19
N ILE A 56 28.54 -8.03 -4.71
CA ILE A 56 27.86 -9.10 -3.94
C ILE A 56 27.67 -10.36 -4.80
N PHE A 57 27.20 -10.20 -6.03
CA PHE A 57 26.98 -11.32 -6.95
C PHE A 57 28.30 -11.97 -7.35
N ASP A 58 29.30 -11.17 -7.70
CA ASP A 58 30.63 -11.64 -8.07
C ASP A 58 31.29 -12.38 -6.90
N ALA A 59 31.12 -11.92 -5.67
CA ALA A 59 31.61 -12.62 -4.48
C ALA A 59 30.98 -14.03 -4.34
N PHE A 60 29.66 -14.17 -4.52
CA PHE A 60 29.01 -15.48 -4.50
C PHE A 60 29.48 -16.38 -5.63
N THR A 61 29.50 -15.87 -6.86
CA THR A 61 29.91 -16.66 -8.03
C THR A 61 31.37 -17.08 -7.90
N ALA A 62 32.29 -16.16 -7.63
CA ALA A 62 33.73 -16.46 -7.57
C ALA A 62 34.10 -17.43 -6.42
N THR A 63 33.34 -17.45 -5.33
CA THR A 63 33.63 -18.32 -4.18
C THR A 63 33.00 -19.69 -4.27
N LEU A 64 31.90 -19.86 -5.02
CA LEU A 64 31.11 -21.09 -5.04
C LEU A 64 31.23 -21.88 -6.35
N THR A 65 31.55 -21.23 -7.48
CA THR A 65 31.80 -21.91 -8.75
C THR A 65 32.98 -22.88 -8.65
N ASP A 66 32.86 -24.06 -9.28
CA ASP A 66 33.83 -25.16 -9.23
C ASP A 66 34.05 -25.73 -7.82
N THR A 67 33.13 -25.47 -6.89
CA THR A 67 33.15 -26.04 -5.55
C THR A 67 32.00 -27.02 -5.33
N ARG A 68 32.03 -27.74 -4.21
CA ARG A 68 30.93 -28.62 -3.80
C ARG A 68 29.62 -27.88 -3.48
N LEU A 69 29.68 -26.55 -3.35
CA LEU A 69 28.52 -25.69 -3.07
C LEU A 69 27.96 -25.02 -4.33
N GLU A 70 28.55 -25.24 -5.51
CA GLU A 70 28.02 -24.71 -6.77
C GLU A 70 26.54 -25.06 -7.01
N PRO A 71 26.03 -26.26 -6.66
CA PRO A 71 24.59 -26.56 -6.81
C PRO A 71 23.66 -25.64 -6.02
N ASP A 72 24.16 -24.99 -4.96
CA ASP A 72 23.39 -24.06 -4.13
C ASP A 72 23.49 -22.59 -4.61
N LEU A 73 24.40 -22.30 -5.55
CA LEU A 73 24.69 -20.93 -6.00
C LEU A 73 23.44 -20.24 -6.57
N GLU A 74 22.69 -20.89 -7.45
CA GLU A 74 21.50 -20.30 -8.06
C GLU A 74 20.46 -19.86 -7.00
N GLU A 75 20.23 -20.70 -5.99
CA GLU A 75 19.28 -20.37 -4.92
C GLU A 75 19.77 -19.18 -4.07
N LEU A 76 21.08 -19.09 -3.81
CA LEU A 76 21.68 -17.97 -3.07
C LEU A 76 21.59 -16.66 -3.86
N LEU A 77 21.87 -16.69 -5.17
CA LEU A 77 21.69 -15.53 -6.05
C LEU A 77 20.20 -15.13 -6.10
N TRP A 78 19.28 -16.10 -6.22
CA TRP A 78 17.84 -15.84 -6.21
C TRP A 78 17.40 -15.19 -4.89
N ALA A 79 17.91 -15.70 -3.76
CA ALA A 79 17.61 -15.19 -2.43
C ALA A 79 18.12 -13.76 -2.22
N THR A 80 19.23 -13.40 -2.85
CA THR A 80 19.82 -12.06 -2.80
C THR A 80 18.92 -11.03 -3.47
N VAL A 81 18.37 -11.32 -4.66
CA VAL A 81 17.36 -10.44 -5.28
C VAL A 81 16.10 -10.35 -4.40
N ASN A 82 15.67 -11.50 -3.87
CA ASN A 82 14.47 -11.59 -3.05
C ASN A 82 14.59 -10.81 -1.72
N LEU A 83 15.80 -10.60 -1.19
CA LEU A 83 16.04 -9.75 -0.03
C LEU A 83 15.55 -8.32 -0.29
N PHE A 84 15.98 -7.72 -1.39
CA PHE A 84 15.57 -6.37 -1.78
C PHE A 84 14.09 -6.31 -2.12
N HIS A 85 13.57 -7.32 -2.83
CA HIS A 85 12.13 -7.42 -3.10
C HIS A 85 11.28 -7.41 -1.83
N ARG A 86 11.66 -8.18 -0.80
CA ARG A 86 10.97 -8.17 0.51
C ARG A 86 11.14 -6.86 1.25
N ALA A 87 12.25 -6.15 1.07
CA ALA A 87 12.46 -4.83 1.65
C ALA A 87 11.51 -3.80 1.05
N VAL A 88 11.33 -3.80 -0.28
CA VAL A 88 10.33 -2.99 -0.97
C VAL A 88 8.94 -3.23 -0.39
N GLY A 89 8.50 -4.50 -0.29
CA GLY A 89 7.18 -4.84 0.27
C GLY A 89 6.98 -4.52 1.77
N ARG A 90 8.05 -4.21 2.53
CA ARG A 90 7.92 -3.64 3.87
C ARG A 90 7.65 -2.13 3.81
N ILE A 91 8.33 -1.42 2.91
CA ILE A 91 8.12 0.02 2.72
C ILE A 91 6.75 0.30 2.10
N GLU A 92 6.29 -0.53 1.15
CA GLU A 92 4.94 -0.40 0.58
C GLU A 92 3.84 -0.47 1.64
N ARG A 93 3.94 -1.40 2.60
CA ARG A 93 2.98 -1.46 3.71
C ARG A 93 3.03 -0.23 4.60
N ALA A 94 4.22 0.31 4.88
CA ALA A 94 4.36 1.55 5.62
C ALA A 94 3.78 2.76 4.85
N LEU A 95 3.92 2.78 3.52
CA LEU A 95 3.29 3.77 2.64
C LEU A 95 1.77 3.68 2.70
N ASP A 96 1.19 2.48 2.63
CA ASP A 96 -0.26 2.26 2.73
C ASP A 96 -0.81 2.78 4.08
N ASP A 97 -0.10 2.50 5.17
CA ASP A 97 -0.47 2.98 6.51
C ASP A 97 -0.36 4.51 6.62
N ASN A 98 0.72 5.10 6.08
CA ASN A 98 0.92 6.54 6.05
C ASN A 98 -0.14 7.24 5.16
N GLU A 99 -0.51 6.69 4.01
CA GLU A 99 -1.57 7.23 3.15
C GLU A 99 -2.93 7.24 3.87
N GLN A 100 -3.25 6.18 4.61
CA GLN A 100 -4.46 6.13 5.44
C GLN A 100 -4.43 7.18 6.56
N ALA A 101 -3.26 7.39 7.19
CA ALA A 101 -3.08 8.42 8.20
C ALA A 101 -3.26 9.82 7.61
N GLN A 102 -2.67 10.12 6.44
CA GLN A 102 -2.86 11.39 5.72
C GLN A 102 -4.33 11.63 5.39
N LYS A 103 -5.04 10.63 4.83
CA LYS A 103 -6.48 10.74 4.51
C LYS A 103 -7.34 11.00 5.73
N ARG A 104 -6.99 10.41 6.87
CA ARG A 104 -7.70 10.64 8.15
C ARG A 104 -7.43 12.05 8.66
N SER A 105 -6.16 12.45 8.70
CA SER A 105 -5.74 13.78 9.13
C SER A 105 -6.39 14.89 8.29
N GLN A 106 -6.52 14.70 6.97
CA GLN A 106 -7.24 15.62 6.08
C GLN A 106 -8.74 15.75 6.41
N LYS A 107 -9.41 14.65 6.77
CA LYS A 107 -10.83 14.67 7.16
C LYS A 107 -11.08 15.31 8.52
N GLU A 108 -10.10 15.19 9.41
CA GLU A 108 -10.16 15.71 10.78
C GLU A 108 -9.65 17.15 10.90
N GLN A 109 -9.34 17.82 9.78
CA GLN A 109 -8.90 19.21 9.78
C GLN A 109 -9.96 20.13 10.40
N ASP A 110 -9.54 20.86 11.43
CA ASP A 110 -10.34 21.86 12.15
C ASP A 110 -9.82 23.29 11.96
N GLY A 111 -8.76 23.45 11.16
CA GLY A 111 -8.09 24.73 10.91
C GLY A 111 -7.08 25.14 11.98
N SER A 112 -6.80 24.29 12.97
CA SER A 112 -5.75 24.54 13.96
C SER A 112 -4.34 24.35 13.38
N GLU A 113 -3.38 25.15 13.84
CA GLU A 113 -1.97 25.03 13.45
C GLU A 113 -1.42 23.63 13.77
N ILE A 114 -1.84 23.06 14.90
CA ILE A 114 -1.40 21.72 15.33
C ILE A 114 -1.78 20.66 14.29
N ARG A 115 -3.02 20.68 13.80
CA ARG A 115 -3.49 19.71 12.79
C ARG A 115 -2.89 19.94 11.41
N SER A 116 -2.55 21.19 11.07
CA SER A 116 -1.81 21.50 9.85
C SER A 116 -0.40 20.93 9.91
N VAL A 117 0.33 21.16 11.00
CA VAL A 117 1.69 20.66 11.20
C VAL A 117 1.73 19.13 11.24
N GLU A 118 0.73 18.48 11.85
CA GLU A 118 0.63 17.02 11.85
C GLU A 118 0.48 16.45 10.44
N LEU A 119 -0.33 17.08 9.58
CA LEU A 119 -0.49 16.68 8.19
C LEU A 119 0.79 16.92 7.37
N GLU A 120 1.47 18.05 7.59
CA GLU A 120 2.77 18.34 6.97
C GLU A 120 3.81 17.27 7.33
N ARG A 121 3.87 16.86 8.60
CA ARG A 121 4.76 15.78 9.06
C ARG A 121 4.45 14.46 8.37
N LEU A 122 3.18 14.05 8.32
CA LEU A 122 2.77 12.82 7.64
C LEU A 122 3.12 12.84 6.15
N THR A 123 3.01 14.02 5.51
CA THR A 123 3.37 14.22 4.11
C THR A 123 4.87 14.07 3.90
N ALA A 124 5.69 14.68 4.76
CA ALA A 124 7.16 14.58 4.69
C ALA A 124 7.67 13.14 4.96
N GLU A 125 7.05 12.43 5.91
CA GLU A 125 7.31 11.01 6.14
C GLU A 125 6.94 10.17 4.89
N GLY A 126 5.78 10.43 4.29
CA GLY A 126 5.35 9.77 3.06
C GLY A 126 6.35 9.97 1.92
N GLN A 127 6.88 11.18 1.74
CA GLN A 127 7.92 11.45 0.75
C GLN A 127 9.20 10.63 1.03
N THR A 128 9.65 10.59 2.28
CA THR A 128 10.82 9.81 2.68
C THR A 128 10.63 8.32 2.38
N LEU A 129 9.44 7.78 2.65
CA LEU A 129 9.11 6.39 2.34
C LEU A 129 9.09 6.11 0.84
N LEU A 130 8.59 7.03 0.01
CA LEU A 130 8.62 6.91 -1.46
C LEU A 130 10.05 6.86 -1.97
N GLU A 131 10.90 7.78 -1.54
CA GLU A 131 12.31 7.84 -1.93
C GLU A 131 13.05 6.54 -1.54
N ARG A 132 12.80 6.03 -0.32
CA ARG A 132 13.36 4.75 0.15
C ARG A 132 12.85 3.55 -0.66
N ARG A 133 11.56 3.52 -1.01
CA ARG A 133 10.98 2.48 -1.87
C ARG A 133 11.70 2.47 -3.22
N ASP A 134 11.80 3.62 -3.86
CA ASP A 134 12.38 3.75 -5.19
C ASP A 134 13.87 3.35 -5.21
N CYS A 135 14.60 3.68 -4.14
CA CYS A 135 15.98 3.22 -3.95
C CYS A 135 16.04 1.69 -3.83
N LEU A 136 15.19 1.07 -3.00
CA LEU A 136 15.16 -0.39 -2.84
C LEU A 136 14.66 -1.14 -4.08
N GLU A 137 13.76 -0.54 -4.86
CA GLU A 137 13.38 -1.06 -6.18
C GLU A 137 14.59 -1.05 -7.12
N PHE A 138 15.39 0.02 -7.12
CA PHE A 138 16.61 0.07 -7.92
C PHE A 138 17.62 -1.01 -7.51
N PHE A 139 17.84 -1.24 -6.21
CA PHE A 139 18.65 -2.36 -5.73
C PHE A 139 18.11 -3.72 -6.24
N ARG A 140 16.81 -3.95 -6.13
CA ARG A 140 16.15 -5.18 -6.58
C ARG A 140 16.35 -5.38 -8.08
N ASP A 141 16.17 -4.34 -8.88
CA ASP A 141 16.26 -4.43 -10.34
C ASP A 141 17.72 -4.67 -10.79
N GLN A 142 18.69 -3.97 -10.20
CA GLN A 142 20.11 -4.24 -10.44
C GLN A 142 20.48 -5.67 -10.04
N ALA A 143 19.96 -6.18 -8.91
CA ALA A 143 20.21 -7.55 -8.49
C ALA A 143 19.56 -8.56 -9.43
N ALA A 144 18.36 -8.28 -9.94
CA ALA A 144 17.68 -9.13 -10.92
C ALA A 144 18.46 -9.18 -12.24
N GLU A 145 19.04 -8.07 -12.70
CA GLU A 145 19.92 -8.05 -13.87
C GLU A 145 21.19 -8.90 -13.64
N GLN A 146 21.83 -8.80 -12.47
CA GLN A 146 22.99 -9.65 -12.15
C GLN A 146 22.61 -11.13 -12.08
N PHE A 147 21.46 -11.45 -11.49
CA PHE A 147 20.94 -12.81 -11.48
C PHE A 147 20.76 -13.36 -12.90
N GLU A 148 20.14 -12.59 -13.80
CA GLU A 148 19.93 -13.01 -15.20
C GLU A 148 21.26 -13.17 -15.94
N ARG A 149 22.25 -12.29 -15.70
CA ARG A 149 23.58 -12.40 -16.29
C ARG A 149 24.28 -13.70 -15.89
N GLN A 150 24.21 -14.07 -14.61
CA GLN A 150 24.91 -15.25 -14.08
C GLN A 150 24.17 -16.56 -14.41
N THR A 151 22.84 -16.58 -14.35
CA THR A 151 22.04 -17.81 -14.48
C THR A 151 21.43 -18.01 -15.87
N ARG A 152 21.45 -16.97 -16.72
CA ARG A 152 20.73 -16.90 -18.01
C ARG A 152 19.21 -17.06 -17.90
N SER A 153 18.67 -16.94 -16.69
CA SER A 153 17.25 -17.05 -16.40
C SER A 153 16.75 -15.76 -15.75
N ALA A 154 15.61 -15.25 -16.19
CA ALA A 154 15.01 -14.07 -15.57
C ALA A 154 14.60 -14.37 -14.13
N TRP A 155 14.97 -13.49 -13.19
CA TRP A 155 14.52 -13.61 -11.82
C TRP A 155 13.00 -13.41 -11.72
N ARG A 156 12.33 -14.23 -10.91
CA ARG A 156 10.90 -14.07 -10.59
C ARG A 156 10.64 -14.35 -9.11
N PRO A 157 9.77 -13.56 -8.44
CA PRO A 157 9.35 -13.87 -7.09
C PRO A 157 8.52 -15.15 -7.09
N ARG A 158 8.70 -15.98 -6.07
CA ARG A 158 7.92 -17.24 -5.88
C ARG A 158 6.46 -16.96 -5.54
N SER A 159 6.16 -15.79 -5.00
CA SER A 159 4.82 -15.32 -4.68
C SER A 159 4.75 -13.81 -4.81
N GLY A 160 3.57 -13.31 -5.18
CA GLY A 160 3.34 -11.87 -5.38
C GLY A 160 3.65 -11.39 -6.80
N SER A 161 3.29 -10.12 -7.05
CA SER A 161 3.60 -9.43 -8.31
C SER A 161 4.87 -8.62 -8.15
N MET A 162 5.65 -8.52 -9.23
CA MET A 162 6.76 -7.58 -9.33
C MET A 162 6.24 -6.31 -9.98
N VAL A 163 5.92 -5.30 -9.16
CA VAL A 163 5.58 -3.95 -9.64
C VAL A 163 6.84 -3.10 -9.54
N ASN A 164 7.07 -2.27 -10.55
CA ASN A 164 8.16 -1.31 -10.58
C ASN A 164 7.56 0.09 -10.71
N HIS A 165 7.56 0.84 -9.62
CA HIS A 165 6.89 2.13 -9.56
C HIS A 165 7.69 3.21 -10.28
N ARG A 166 9.02 3.05 -10.41
CA ARG A 166 9.88 3.98 -11.16
C ARG A 166 9.65 3.92 -12.67
N ALA A 167 9.28 2.76 -13.21
CA ALA A 167 8.90 2.60 -14.62
C ALA A 167 7.45 3.07 -14.91
N LEU A 168 6.61 3.18 -13.87
CA LEU A 168 5.28 3.79 -13.93
C LEU A 168 5.42 5.31 -13.78
N THR A 169 5.74 6.00 -14.88
CA THR A 169 5.68 7.46 -14.92
C THR A 169 4.29 7.96 -14.51
N ALA A 170 4.20 9.13 -13.86
CA ALA A 170 2.94 9.75 -13.45
C ALA A 170 1.92 9.84 -14.61
N ALA A 171 2.38 10.03 -15.85
CA ALA A 171 1.55 10.02 -17.05
C ALA A 171 0.93 8.65 -17.37
N LEU A 172 1.59 7.54 -17.05
CA LEU A 172 1.05 6.18 -17.22
C LEU A 172 0.05 5.82 -16.12
N ILE A 173 0.26 6.31 -14.89
CA ILE A 173 -0.70 6.17 -13.79
C ILE A 173 -1.95 6.98 -14.12
N ASP A 174 -1.80 8.27 -14.45
CA ASP A 174 -2.92 9.12 -14.88
C ASP A 174 -3.63 8.53 -16.10
N SER A 175 -2.91 7.97 -17.08
CA SER A 175 -3.55 7.31 -18.22
C SER A 175 -4.30 6.05 -17.82
N ARG A 176 -3.78 5.22 -16.92
CA ARG A 176 -4.44 3.98 -16.49
C ARG A 176 -5.64 4.29 -15.60
N ASP A 177 -5.50 5.24 -14.70
CA ASP A 177 -6.56 5.69 -13.81
C ASP A 177 -7.61 6.49 -14.58
N PHE A 178 -7.22 7.26 -15.60
CA PHE A 178 -8.12 7.87 -16.57
C PHE A 178 -8.84 6.80 -17.41
N ILE A 179 -8.17 5.74 -17.88
CA ILE A 179 -8.83 4.64 -18.60
C ILE A 179 -9.76 3.86 -17.68
N ALA A 180 -9.38 3.63 -16.43
CA ALA A 180 -10.21 2.94 -15.44
C ALA A 180 -11.40 3.80 -15.00
N ALA A 181 -11.19 5.11 -14.80
CA ALA A 181 -12.22 6.10 -14.51
C ALA A 181 -13.14 6.33 -15.71
N LYS A 182 -12.61 6.35 -16.93
CA LYS A 182 -13.38 6.39 -18.17
C LYS A 182 -14.19 5.12 -18.35
N ARG A 183 -13.62 3.93 -18.13
CA ARG A 183 -14.37 2.68 -18.13
C ARG A 183 -15.45 2.67 -17.06
N ARG A 184 -15.17 3.17 -15.85
CA ARG A 184 -16.20 3.35 -14.81
C ARG A 184 -17.27 4.32 -15.27
N ALA A 185 -16.93 5.49 -15.78
CA ALA A 185 -17.86 6.50 -16.28
C ALA A 185 -18.63 6.06 -17.55
N GLU A 186 -18.10 5.13 -18.34
CA GLU A 186 -18.79 4.48 -19.46
C GLU A 186 -19.69 3.33 -19.00
N THR A 187 -19.36 2.68 -17.87
CA THR A 187 -20.14 1.56 -17.28
C THR A 187 -21.20 2.05 -16.29
N GLU A 188 -20.99 3.17 -15.61
CA GLU A 188 -21.86 3.75 -14.59
C GLU A 188 -23.23 4.20 -15.15
N PRO A 189 -23.36 4.73 -16.39
CA PRO A 189 -24.64 4.94 -17.06
C PRO A 189 -25.37 3.64 -17.44
N LEU A 190 -24.68 2.49 -17.44
CA LEU A 190 -25.25 1.17 -17.69
C LEU A 190 -25.65 0.46 -16.39
N LEU A 191 -25.33 1.03 -15.22
CA LEU A 191 -25.82 0.53 -13.95
C LEU A 191 -27.28 0.98 -13.77
N PRO A 192 -28.20 0.06 -13.47
CA PRO A 192 -29.59 0.40 -13.29
C PRO A 192 -29.73 1.38 -12.12
N THR A 193 -30.44 2.49 -12.38
CA THR A 193 -30.68 3.55 -11.40
C THR A 193 -31.76 3.12 -10.40
N GLY A 194 -31.46 3.20 -9.11
CA GLY A 194 -32.42 2.93 -8.03
C GLY A 194 -31.78 2.41 -6.75
N PRO A 195 -32.53 2.31 -5.64
CA PRO A 195 -32.05 1.73 -4.38
C PRO A 195 -31.56 0.29 -4.58
N LYS A 196 -30.29 0.03 -4.25
CA LYS A 196 -29.70 -1.31 -4.35
C LYS A 196 -30.08 -2.10 -3.11
N ILE A 197 -30.80 -3.21 -3.27
CA ILE A 197 -31.20 -4.08 -2.17
C ILE A 197 -30.40 -5.36 -2.25
N ALA A 198 -29.62 -5.64 -1.21
CA ALA A 198 -28.85 -6.88 -1.14
C ALA A 198 -29.70 -8.04 -0.62
N PHE A 199 -29.69 -9.15 -1.35
CA PHE A 199 -30.24 -10.42 -0.88
C PHE A 199 -29.15 -11.49 -0.86
N THR A 200 -28.94 -12.07 0.33
CA THR A 200 -28.04 -13.20 0.52
C THR A 200 -28.77 -14.31 1.26
N GLY A 201 -28.46 -15.56 0.92
CA GLY A 201 -29.08 -16.69 1.58
C GLY A 201 -28.37 -18.00 1.27
N GLY A 202 -28.60 -19.00 2.11
CA GLY A 202 -27.95 -20.30 2.00
C GLY A 202 -28.41 -21.09 0.76
N MET A 203 -27.51 -21.92 0.23
CA MET A 203 -27.81 -22.83 -0.90
C MET A 203 -28.87 -23.89 -0.57
N GLU A 204 -29.08 -24.16 0.72
CA GLU A 204 -30.03 -25.18 1.20
C GLU A 204 -31.35 -24.56 1.72
N PHE A 205 -31.46 -23.22 1.71
CA PHE A 205 -32.68 -22.53 2.13
C PHE A 205 -33.64 -22.36 0.94
N ASN A 206 -34.80 -23.02 1.01
CA ASN A 206 -35.71 -23.17 -0.13
C ASN A 206 -37.16 -22.71 0.15
N ASP A 207 -37.39 -21.94 1.21
CA ASP A 207 -38.72 -21.40 1.52
C ASP A 207 -39.07 -20.26 0.54
N HIS A 208 -39.68 -20.65 -0.59
CA HIS A 208 -39.98 -19.70 -1.65
C HIS A 208 -41.03 -18.67 -1.25
N MET A 209 -42.04 -19.08 -0.47
CA MET A 209 -43.14 -18.21 -0.08
C MET A 209 -42.63 -17.09 0.81
N LEU A 210 -41.77 -17.43 1.77
CA LEU A 210 -41.19 -16.45 2.68
C LEU A 210 -40.30 -15.44 1.95
N ILE A 211 -39.45 -15.92 1.02
CA ILE A 211 -38.55 -15.04 0.25
C ILE A 211 -39.36 -14.08 -0.61
N TRP A 212 -40.38 -14.59 -1.34
CA TRP A 212 -41.19 -13.77 -2.23
C TRP A 212 -42.04 -12.76 -1.45
N ASP A 213 -42.68 -13.16 -0.34
CA ASP A 213 -43.46 -12.24 0.50
C ASP A 213 -42.60 -11.12 1.10
N LYS A 214 -41.35 -11.42 1.47
CA LYS A 214 -40.40 -10.41 1.96
C LYS A 214 -39.92 -9.48 0.85
N LEU A 215 -39.56 -10.01 -0.31
CA LEU A 215 -39.12 -9.19 -1.44
C LEU A 215 -40.27 -8.32 -1.98
N ASP A 216 -41.50 -8.82 -2.01
CA ASP A 216 -42.70 -8.04 -2.36
C ASP A 216 -42.91 -6.85 -1.39
N LYS A 217 -42.70 -7.06 -0.09
CA LYS A 217 -42.79 -5.99 0.92
C LYS A 217 -41.71 -4.93 0.74
N VAL A 218 -40.51 -5.31 0.32
CA VAL A 218 -39.41 -4.38 0.04
C VAL A 218 -39.66 -3.63 -1.26
N HIS A 219 -40.11 -4.32 -2.31
CA HIS A 219 -40.46 -3.72 -3.59
C HIS A 219 -41.62 -2.72 -3.46
N ALA A 220 -42.60 -2.99 -2.60
CA ALA A 220 -43.66 -2.03 -2.29
C ALA A 220 -43.13 -0.71 -1.69
N LYS A 221 -41.98 -0.73 -1.01
CA LYS A 221 -41.31 0.46 -0.46
C LYS A 221 -40.31 1.10 -1.41
N HIS A 222 -39.70 0.31 -2.29
CA HIS A 222 -38.71 0.74 -3.27
C HIS A 222 -39.08 0.20 -4.67
N PRO A 223 -40.06 0.82 -5.36
CA PRO A 223 -40.55 0.32 -6.64
C PRO A 223 -39.51 0.35 -7.77
N ASP A 224 -38.47 1.18 -7.63
CA ASP A 224 -37.35 1.34 -8.57
C ASP A 224 -36.10 0.57 -8.13
N MET A 225 -36.23 -0.36 -7.17
CA MET A 225 -35.08 -1.08 -6.62
C MET A 225 -34.32 -1.92 -7.64
N VAL A 226 -33.03 -2.13 -7.34
CA VAL A 226 -32.17 -3.09 -8.03
C VAL A 226 -31.81 -4.20 -7.05
N LEU A 227 -32.11 -5.44 -7.39
CA LEU A 227 -31.79 -6.59 -6.55
C LEU A 227 -30.34 -7.03 -6.78
N LEU A 228 -29.51 -6.98 -5.73
CA LEU A 228 -28.15 -7.52 -5.75
C LEU A 228 -28.14 -8.90 -5.06
N HIS A 229 -27.55 -9.91 -5.70
CA HIS A 229 -27.44 -11.24 -5.12
C HIS A 229 -26.16 -11.98 -5.56
N GLY A 230 -25.82 -13.06 -4.89
CA GLY A 230 -24.59 -13.84 -5.15
C GLY A 230 -24.56 -14.71 -6.40
N GLY A 231 -25.66 -14.77 -7.15
CA GLY A 231 -25.75 -15.57 -8.36
C GLY A 231 -25.63 -17.08 -8.15
N SER A 232 -25.90 -17.61 -6.93
CA SER A 232 -25.91 -19.05 -6.70
C SER A 232 -26.94 -19.76 -7.61
N PRO A 233 -26.57 -20.89 -8.25
CA PRO A 233 -27.46 -21.61 -9.15
C PRO A 233 -28.56 -22.40 -8.42
N LYS A 234 -28.57 -22.42 -7.07
CA LYS A 234 -29.55 -23.12 -6.22
C LYS A 234 -29.78 -22.39 -4.88
N GLY A 235 -30.87 -22.75 -4.20
CA GLY A 235 -31.23 -22.19 -2.89
C GLY A 235 -31.82 -20.80 -2.96
N ALA A 236 -31.69 -20.06 -1.87
CA ALA A 236 -32.37 -18.79 -1.64
C ALA A 236 -32.08 -17.75 -2.73
N GLU A 237 -30.83 -17.60 -3.17
CA GLU A 237 -30.45 -16.60 -4.17
C GLU A 237 -31.01 -16.91 -5.56
N ARG A 238 -31.21 -18.20 -5.90
CA ARG A 238 -31.90 -18.59 -7.15
C ARG A 238 -33.39 -18.23 -7.08
N ILE A 239 -34.01 -18.43 -5.92
CA ILE A 239 -35.42 -18.09 -5.69
C ILE A 239 -35.63 -16.58 -5.76
N ALA A 240 -34.72 -15.80 -5.19
CA ALA A 240 -34.73 -14.33 -5.27
C ALA A 240 -34.53 -13.83 -6.71
N ALA A 241 -33.63 -14.46 -7.47
CA ALA A 241 -33.46 -14.15 -8.89
C ALA A 241 -34.73 -14.42 -9.71
N ALA A 242 -35.38 -15.56 -9.46
CA ALA A 242 -36.64 -15.91 -10.10
C ALA A 242 -37.79 -14.96 -9.72
N TRP A 243 -37.82 -14.45 -8.48
CA TRP A 243 -38.75 -13.39 -8.08
C TRP A 243 -38.52 -12.10 -8.88
N ALA A 244 -37.26 -11.67 -9.02
CA ALA A 244 -36.92 -10.45 -9.76
C ALA A 244 -37.35 -10.55 -11.23
N ASP A 245 -37.09 -11.70 -11.87
CA ASP A 245 -37.56 -11.97 -13.24
C ASP A 245 -39.10 -11.93 -13.34
N ALA A 246 -39.81 -12.53 -12.37
CA ALA A 246 -41.27 -12.55 -12.35
C ALA A 246 -41.89 -11.16 -12.15
N ARG A 247 -41.26 -10.30 -11.35
CA ARG A 247 -41.71 -8.93 -11.06
C ARG A 247 -41.11 -7.87 -11.98
N LYS A 248 -40.25 -8.28 -12.93
CA LYS A 248 -39.51 -7.41 -13.85
C LYS A 248 -38.65 -6.37 -13.12
N VAL A 249 -38.12 -6.76 -11.96
CA VAL A 249 -37.17 -5.96 -11.17
C VAL A 249 -35.78 -6.19 -11.74
N THR A 250 -34.99 -5.12 -11.89
CA THR A 250 -33.63 -5.25 -12.40
C THR A 250 -32.74 -5.94 -11.38
N GLN A 251 -31.96 -6.95 -11.81
CA GLN A 251 -31.08 -7.72 -10.92
C GLN A 251 -29.62 -7.75 -11.39
N ILE A 252 -28.70 -7.77 -10.43
CA ILE A 252 -27.26 -7.89 -10.66
C ILE A 252 -26.72 -9.07 -9.85
N ALA A 253 -26.09 -10.02 -10.54
CA ALA A 253 -25.52 -11.22 -9.95
C ALA A 253 -23.99 -11.07 -9.74
N TYR A 254 -23.56 -11.03 -8.49
CA TYR A 254 -22.15 -11.03 -8.08
C TYR A 254 -21.62 -12.46 -7.97
N LYS A 255 -21.29 -13.07 -9.11
CA LYS A 255 -20.79 -14.46 -9.14
C LYS A 255 -19.36 -14.55 -8.60
N PRO A 256 -19.03 -15.60 -7.82
CA PRO A 256 -17.66 -15.81 -7.34
C PRO A 256 -16.72 -16.12 -8.51
N ASP A 257 -15.64 -15.34 -8.62
CA ASP A 257 -14.56 -15.57 -9.58
C ASP A 257 -13.51 -16.52 -9.00
N TRP A 258 -13.72 -17.82 -9.24
CA TRP A 258 -12.83 -18.89 -8.79
C TRP A 258 -11.47 -18.87 -9.48
N ALA A 259 -11.39 -18.40 -10.71
CA ALA A 259 -10.14 -18.32 -11.46
C ALA A 259 -9.20 -17.28 -10.86
N ARG A 260 -9.76 -16.16 -10.38
CA ARG A 260 -9.00 -15.05 -9.82
C ARG A 260 -8.75 -15.16 -8.32
N HIS A 261 -9.68 -15.71 -7.56
CA HIS A 261 -9.65 -15.65 -6.09
C HIS A 261 -9.67 -17.01 -5.39
N ALA A 262 -9.73 -18.12 -6.14
CA ALA A 262 -9.71 -19.49 -5.61
C ALA A 262 -10.63 -19.65 -4.39
N LYS A 263 -10.10 -20.11 -3.24
CA LYS A 263 -10.88 -20.32 -2.00
C LYS A 263 -11.49 -19.03 -1.42
N ALA A 264 -10.95 -17.86 -1.75
CA ALA A 264 -11.45 -16.58 -1.28
C ALA A 264 -12.59 -16.01 -2.15
N ALA A 265 -12.88 -16.62 -3.31
CA ALA A 265 -13.88 -16.13 -4.27
C ALA A 265 -15.28 -15.87 -3.65
N PRO A 266 -15.80 -16.71 -2.73
CA PRO A 266 -17.07 -16.44 -2.07
C PRO A 266 -17.07 -15.22 -1.13
N PHE A 267 -15.93 -14.90 -0.53
CA PHE A 267 -15.80 -13.72 0.35
C PHE A 267 -15.57 -12.46 -0.48
N LYS A 268 -14.71 -12.55 -1.49
CA LYS A 268 -14.43 -11.42 -2.39
C LYS A 268 -15.63 -10.97 -3.22
N ARG A 269 -16.54 -11.88 -3.58
CA ARG A 269 -17.83 -11.48 -4.18
C ARG A 269 -18.72 -10.70 -3.21
N ASN A 270 -18.66 -11.00 -1.91
CA ASN A 270 -19.47 -10.33 -0.90
C ASN A 270 -18.90 -8.93 -0.63
N ASP A 271 -17.57 -8.81 -0.56
CA ASP A 271 -16.89 -7.51 -0.52
C ASP A 271 -17.36 -6.63 -1.70
N ALA A 272 -17.32 -7.16 -2.92
CA ALA A 272 -17.75 -6.43 -4.12
C ALA A 272 -19.25 -6.07 -4.14
N LEU A 273 -20.10 -6.90 -3.54
CA LEU A 273 -21.53 -6.62 -3.39
C LEU A 273 -21.79 -5.51 -2.36
N LEU A 274 -21.04 -5.51 -1.25
CA LEU A 274 -21.14 -4.49 -0.20
C LEU A 274 -20.53 -3.14 -0.62
N ASP A 275 -19.49 -3.15 -1.46
CA ASP A 275 -18.91 -1.95 -2.07
C ASP A 275 -19.92 -1.19 -2.94
N ALA A 276 -21.00 -1.85 -3.38
CA ALA A 276 -22.09 -1.19 -4.08
C ALA A 276 -22.99 -0.32 -3.18
N LEU A 277 -22.74 -0.33 -1.86
CA LEU A 277 -23.51 0.34 -0.80
C LEU A 277 -25.01 0.01 -0.86
N PRO A 278 -25.39 -1.28 -0.76
CA PRO A 278 -26.80 -1.67 -0.70
C PRO A 278 -27.45 -1.31 0.63
N ILE A 279 -28.78 -1.18 0.59
CA ILE A 279 -29.67 -1.07 1.75
C ILE A 279 -30.07 -2.46 2.23
#